data_AF-A0AA90KHJ4-F1
#
_entry.id   AF-A0AA90KHJ4-F1
#
_cell.length_a   1.000
_cell.length_b   1.000
_cell.length_c   1.000
_cell.angle_alpha   90.00
_cell.angle_beta   90.00
_cell.angle_gamma   90.00
#
_symmetry.space_group_name_H-M   'P 1'
#
loop_
_entity.id
_entity.type
_entity.pdbx_description
1 polymer ?
#
loop_
_entity_poly.entity_id
_entity_poly.type
_entity_poly.pdbx_seq_one_letter_code
_entity_poly.pdbx_strand_id
1 'polypeptide(L)'
;MAALNAWTVRPEDYHQAGDTDWTAAFRKLFADVGKRLATDAGGSVPVSTVEVLLTGVYTVSNTIMPAVSGRAQGLTVRGLGKRSSEIVMAGAAPLLVNTDRWMGVTWYDCSFRSTNKAADFLHSNCSDIGGAQDWNFVRCEWRGTWGNGIVLDGPRNSNCNSEWVFDRCTVTGSYENAWLWSGRSGYPAQDQFLNFSLRDCKVEYQYGTALRFDKGGSIAISGGSWILEGTRPDGARSRFIQLAGGSHYDSVQKLAVRDVRFELRNVTHQVINSAWSDSQIVFDGCDDTALGFEAFSAALIAHEYTDPGIVSYRNCALVGKHAYHQTKQPGRSGSGARYIDCTRKNNRTNATFIARTVAPGMSPGGVHVQYVDDGDGIA
;
A
#
# COMPACT_ATOMS: atom_id res chain seq x y z
N MET A 1 34.17 -21.94 -3.55
CA MET A 1 32.76 -21.57 -3.79
C MET A 1 32.56 -21.50 -5.28
N ALA A 2 31.86 -22.49 -5.87
CA ALA A 2 31.49 -22.40 -7.28
C ALA A 2 30.47 -21.27 -7.44
N ALA A 3 30.70 -20.36 -8.38
CA ALA A 3 29.71 -19.37 -8.76
C ALA A 3 28.44 -20.13 -9.20
N LEU A 4 27.34 -19.94 -8.47
CA LEU A 4 26.03 -20.33 -8.98
C LEU A 4 25.80 -19.48 -10.23
N ASN A 5 26.00 -20.07 -11.41
CA ASN A 5 25.59 -19.45 -12.66
C ASN A 5 24.07 -19.30 -12.59
N ALA A 6 23.59 -18.10 -12.25
CA ALA A 6 22.17 -17.80 -12.31
C ALA A 6 21.72 -17.99 -13.75
N TRP A 7 20.78 -18.91 -13.98
CA TRP A 7 20.21 -19.14 -15.30
C TRP A 7 19.24 -18.00 -15.59
N THR A 8 19.32 -17.39 -16.77
CA THR A 8 18.33 -16.39 -17.19
C THR A 8 17.33 -17.04 -18.12
N VAL A 9 16.04 -16.84 -17.85
CA VAL A 9 14.93 -17.29 -18.73
C VAL A 9 14.04 -16.12 -19.08
N ARG A 10 13.42 -16.16 -20.26
CA ARG A 10 12.53 -15.09 -20.76
C ARG A 10 11.19 -15.67 -21.22
N PRO A 11 10.07 -14.92 -21.15
CA PRO A 11 8.78 -15.38 -21.68
C PRO A 11 8.85 -15.87 -23.13
N GLU A 12 9.70 -15.24 -23.94
CA GLU A 12 9.98 -15.56 -25.34
C GLU A 12 10.50 -16.98 -25.54
N ASP A 13 11.25 -17.53 -24.57
CA ASP A 13 11.80 -18.89 -24.66
C ASP A 13 10.69 -19.97 -24.56
N TYR A 14 9.47 -19.59 -24.18
CA TYR A 14 8.31 -20.47 -24.01
C TYR A 14 7.13 -20.13 -24.92
N HIS A 15 7.26 -19.04 -25.70
CA HIS A 15 6.18 -18.52 -26.52
C HIS A 15 6.07 -19.25 -27.85
N GLN A 16 4.84 -19.50 -28.29
CA GLN A 16 4.56 -20.11 -29.58
C GLN A 16 4.33 -19.02 -30.62
N ALA A 17 5.03 -19.09 -31.75
CA ALA A 17 4.89 -18.11 -32.82
C ALA A 17 3.44 -18.01 -33.30
N GLY A 18 2.92 -16.78 -33.38
CA GLY A 18 1.56 -16.47 -33.81
C GLY A 18 0.56 -16.23 -32.68
N ASP A 19 0.89 -16.59 -31.44
CA ASP A 19 0.03 -16.29 -30.30
C ASP A 19 0.15 -14.81 -29.90
N THR A 20 -0.98 -14.14 -29.66
CA THR A 20 -0.99 -12.74 -29.16
C THR A 20 -1.14 -12.68 -27.63
N ASP A 21 -1.59 -13.77 -27.02
CA ASP A 21 -1.76 -13.92 -25.57
C ASP A 21 -0.58 -14.71 -24.98
N TRP A 22 0.15 -14.06 -24.08
CA TRP A 22 1.37 -14.60 -23.48
C TRP A 22 1.13 -15.45 -22.23
N THR A 23 -0.13 -15.63 -21.81
CA THR A 23 -0.49 -16.33 -20.58
C THR A 23 0.14 -17.73 -20.50
N ALA A 24 0.05 -18.52 -21.57
CA ALA A 24 0.59 -19.88 -21.58
C ALA A 24 2.13 -19.90 -21.51
N ALA A 25 2.79 -18.93 -22.14
CA ALA A 25 4.25 -18.79 -22.11
C ALA A 25 4.75 -18.50 -20.69
N PHE A 26 4.13 -17.53 -20.00
CA PHE A 26 4.49 -17.24 -18.60
C PHE A 26 4.22 -18.42 -17.66
N ARG A 27 3.10 -19.14 -17.83
CA ARG A 27 2.81 -20.30 -16.98
C ARG A 27 3.87 -21.39 -17.13
N LYS A 28 4.31 -21.66 -18.37
CA LYS A 28 5.42 -22.59 -18.64
C LYS A 28 6.73 -22.08 -18.02
N LEU A 29 7.01 -20.78 -18.13
CA LEU A 29 8.18 -20.15 -17.54
C LEU A 29 8.22 -20.32 -16.02
N PHE A 30 7.16 -19.95 -15.30
CA PHE A 30 7.14 -20.08 -13.83
C PHE A 30 7.17 -21.55 -13.38
N ALA A 31 6.58 -22.46 -14.17
CA ALA A 31 6.71 -23.89 -13.92
C ALA A 31 8.16 -24.37 -14.10
N ASP A 32 8.90 -23.88 -15.10
CA ASP A 32 10.32 -24.22 -15.31
C ASP A 32 11.22 -23.67 -14.20
N VAL A 33 10.97 -22.42 -13.76
CA VAL A 33 11.63 -21.85 -12.58
C VAL A 33 11.43 -22.77 -11.36
N GLY A 34 10.20 -23.24 -11.14
CA GLY A 34 9.88 -24.17 -10.05
C GLY A 34 10.62 -25.51 -10.12
N LYS A 35 10.94 -26.01 -11.33
CA LYS A 35 11.71 -27.26 -11.52
C LYS A 35 13.21 -27.08 -11.26
N ARG A 36 13.71 -25.85 -11.30
CA ARG A 36 15.13 -25.50 -11.14
C ARG A 36 15.49 -24.98 -9.75
N LEU A 37 14.57 -25.12 -8.81
CA LEU A 37 14.86 -24.83 -7.41
C LEU A 37 16.00 -25.72 -6.91
N ALA A 38 16.92 -25.13 -6.16
CA ALA A 38 18.03 -25.83 -5.54
C ALA A 38 17.84 -25.91 -4.03
N THR A 39 18.44 -26.92 -3.41
CA THR A 39 18.54 -27.01 -1.95
C THR A 39 19.32 -25.82 -1.42
N ASP A 40 18.80 -25.19 -0.38
CA ASP A 40 19.50 -24.11 0.33
C ASP A 40 20.56 -24.68 1.28
N ALA A 41 21.76 -24.14 1.24
CA ALA A 41 22.87 -24.62 2.06
C ALA A 41 22.69 -24.13 3.51
N GLY A 42 22.05 -24.95 4.34
CA GLY A 42 21.75 -24.63 5.74
C GLY A 42 20.32 -24.11 5.97
N GLY A 43 19.51 -23.99 4.92
CA GLY A 43 18.10 -23.64 5.00
C GLY A 43 17.17 -24.80 4.66
N SER A 44 15.91 -24.72 5.10
CA SER A 44 14.87 -25.72 4.82
C SER A 44 13.97 -25.37 3.63
N VAL A 45 14.15 -24.18 3.02
CA VAL A 45 13.34 -23.68 1.92
C VAL A 45 14.17 -23.64 0.63
N PRO A 46 13.77 -24.36 -0.44
CA PRO A 46 14.48 -24.33 -1.71
C PRO A 46 14.59 -22.93 -2.32
N VAL A 47 15.75 -22.61 -2.92
CA VAL A 47 16.05 -21.30 -3.50
C VAL A 47 15.92 -21.31 -5.02
N SER A 48 15.43 -20.21 -5.60
CA SER A 48 15.51 -19.98 -7.04
C SER A 48 16.95 -19.77 -7.46
N THR A 49 17.39 -20.47 -8.51
CA THR A 49 18.68 -20.25 -9.18
C THR A 49 18.50 -19.55 -10.52
N VAL A 50 17.28 -19.08 -10.79
CA VAL A 50 16.85 -18.53 -12.07
C VAL A 50 16.45 -17.07 -11.90
N GLU A 51 16.97 -16.21 -12.77
CA GLU A 51 16.46 -14.85 -13.00
C GLU A 51 15.50 -14.87 -14.19
N VAL A 52 14.31 -14.29 -14.01
CA VAL A 52 13.37 -14.07 -15.10
C VAL A 52 13.63 -12.69 -15.71
N LEU A 53 13.93 -12.64 -17.00
CA LEU A 53 14.17 -11.38 -17.71
C LEU A 53 12.97 -11.05 -18.63
N LEU A 54 12.38 -9.88 -18.43
CA LEU A 54 11.32 -9.31 -19.26
C LEU A 54 11.93 -8.34 -20.27
N THR A 55 11.83 -8.64 -21.56
CA THR A 55 12.45 -7.85 -22.64
C THR A 55 11.46 -7.07 -23.50
N GLY A 56 10.16 -7.20 -23.28
CA GLY A 56 9.14 -6.52 -24.08
C GLY A 56 7.81 -6.28 -23.37
N VAL A 57 6.78 -6.07 -24.18
CA VAL A 57 5.41 -5.82 -23.73
C VAL A 57 4.57 -7.07 -24.01
N TYR A 58 4.00 -7.64 -22.97
CA TYR A 58 3.29 -8.92 -23.03
C TYR A 58 1.84 -8.75 -22.62
N THR A 59 0.90 -9.04 -23.52
CA THR A 59 -0.53 -9.05 -23.17
C THR A 59 -0.94 -10.43 -22.69
N VAL A 60 -1.63 -10.49 -21.55
CA VAL A 60 -2.08 -11.74 -20.92
C VAL A 60 -3.56 -11.63 -20.55
N SER A 61 -4.30 -12.72 -20.73
CA SER A 61 -5.75 -12.78 -20.48
C SER A 61 -6.10 -13.49 -19.16
N ASN A 62 -5.12 -14.04 -18.43
CA ASN A 62 -5.37 -14.79 -17.21
C ASN A 62 -4.14 -14.78 -16.28
N THR A 63 -4.27 -15.40 -15.11
CA THR A 63 -3.20 -15.57 -14.12
C THR A 63 -1.96 -16.20 -14.75
N ILE A 64 -0.82 -15.50 -14.65
CA ILE A 64 0.47 -15.94 -15.21
C ILE A 64 1.30 -16.73 -14.20
N MET A 65 1.15 -16.42 -12.90
CA MET A 65 1.75 -17.17 -11.79
C MET A 65 0.62 -17.76 -10.93
N PRO A 66 0.10 -18.95 -11.27
CA PRO A 66 -0.96 -19.60 -10.51
C PRO A 66 -0.43 -20.14 -9.17
N ALA A 67 -1.36 -20.45 -8.25
CA ALA A 67 -1.01 -21.10 -6.99
C ALA A 67 -0.35 -22.46 -7.22
N VAL A 68 0.78 -22.69 -6.55
CA VAL A 68 1.54 -23.94 -6.58
C VAL A 68 1.90 -24.30 -5.14
N SER A 69 1.78 -25.58 -4.79
CA SER A 69 2.08 -26.08 -3.44
C SER A 69 3.58 -26.09 -3.12
N GLY A 70 3.89 -26.10 -1.81
CA GLY A 70 5.25 -26.18 -1.27
C GLY A 70 5.97 -24.83 -1.28
N ARG A 71 7.04 -24.70 -0.49
CA ARG A 71 7.76 -23.43 -0.30
C ARG A 71 8.95 -23.29 -1.25
N ALA A 72 9.29 -22.06 -1.58
CA ALA A 72 10.42 -21.63 -2.36
C ALA A 72 10.80 -20.18 -1.99
N GLN A 73 12.05 -19.79 -2.23
CA GLN A 73 12.52 -18.44 -1.91
C GLN A 73 13.42 -17.85 -3.00
N GLY A 74 13.56 -16.52 -3.01
CA GLY A 74 14.58 -15.83 -3.83
C GLY A 74 14.22 -15.63 -5.30
N LEU A 75 12.92 -15.67 -5.66
CA LEU A 75 12.51 -15.42 -7.04
C LEU A 75 12.87 -13.99 -7.46
N THR A 76 13.66 -13.86 -8.52
CA THR A 76 14.01 -12.55 -9.09
C THR A 76 13.43 -12.41 -10.49
N VAL A 77 12.72 -11.30 -10.72
CA VAL A 77 12.21 -10.89 -12.03
C VAL A 77 12.71 -9.49 -12.35
N ARG A 78 13.26 -9.31 -13.55
CA ARG A 78 13.90 -8.05 -13.98
C ARG A 78 13.37 -7.62 -15.34
N GLY A 79 12.99 -6.36 -15.47
CA GLY A 79 12.77 -5.70 -16.76
C GLY A 79 13.96 -4.85 -17.20
N LEU A 80 13.85 -4.29 -18.41
CA LEU A 80 14.79 -3.35 -19.02
C LEU A 80 14.46 -1.89 -18.66
N GLY A 81 13.36 -1.66 -17.95
CA GLY A 81 12.87 -0.34 -17.58
C GLY A 81 11.34 -0.27 -17.57
N LYS A 82 10.79 0.68 -16.80
CA LYS A 82 9.35 1.00 -16.79
C LYS A 82 8.88 1.20 -18.24
N ARG A 83 7.76 0.59 -18.60
CA ARG A 83 7.07 0.63 -19.90
C ARG A 83 7.81 0.02 -21.09
N SER A 84 9.11 -0.18 -21.02
CA SER A 84 9.87 -1.00 -21.99
C SER A 84 9.65 -2.50 -21.74
N SER A 85 9.59 -2.88 -20.46
CA SER A 85 9.23 -4.22 -20.02
C SER A 85 7.91 -4.15 -19.28
N GLU A 86 6.82 -4.59 -19.91
CA GLU A 86 5.47 -4.44 -19.37
C GLU A 86 4.65 -5.72 -19.50
N ILE A 87 3.88 -6.05 -18.46
CA ILE A 87 2.82 -7.06 -18.53
C ILE A 87 1.46 -6.36 -18.51
N VAL A 88 0.66 -6.61 -19.56
CA VAL A 88 -0.67 -6.02 -19.76
C VAL A 88 -1.74 -7.06 -19.47
N MET A 89 -2.44 -6.91 -18.35
CA MET A 89 -3.57 -7.76 -17.97
C MET A 89 -4.86 -7.29 -18.66
N ALA A 90 -5.41 -8.14 -19.52
CA ALA A 90 -6.70 -7.95 -20.19
C ALA A 90 -7.84 -8.75 -19.53
N GLY A 91 -7.50 -9.83 -18.83
CA GLY A 91 -8.46 -10.67 -18.11
C GLY A 91 -8.97 -10.07 -16.81
N ALA A 92 -9.90 -10.78 -16.16
CA ALA A 92 -10.44 -10.41 -14.86
C ALA A 92 -9.82 -11.17 -13.67
N ALA A 93 -9.01 -12.20 -13.92
CA ALA A 93 -8.35 -12.95 -12.85
C ALA A 93 -7.24 -12.13 -12.17
N PRO A 94 -6.78 -12.49 -10.97
CA PRO A 94 -5.52 -11.98 -10.44
C PRO A 94 -4.36 -12.34 -11.37
N LEU A 95 -3.46 -11.39 -11.66
CA LEU A 95 -2.29 -11.65 -12.52
C LEU A 95 -1.35 -12.65 -11.85
N LEU A 96 -1.09 -12.46 -10.55
CA LEU A 96 -0.23 -13.29 -9.71
C LEU A 96 -1.03 -13.85 -8.53
N VAL A 97 -0.81 -15.12 -8.22
CA VAL A 97 -1.32 -15.77 -7.01
C VAL A 97 -0.17 -16.46 -6.29
N ASN A 98 0.04 -16.08 -5.04
CA ASN A 98 1.01 -16.69 -4.14
C ASN A 98 0.26 -17.28 -2.94
N THR A 99 0.26 -18.61 -2.81
CA THR A 99 -0.34 -19.31 -1.68
C THR A 99 0.76 -20.02 -0.89
N ASP A 100 1.51 -19.25 -0.08
CA ASP A 100 2.74 -19.67 0.64
C ASP A 100 3.87 -20.24 -0.22
N ARG A 101 3.80 -20.06 -1.55
CA ARG A 101 4.82 -20.59 -2.44
C ARG A 101 6.12 -19.84 -2.28
N TRP A 102 6.09 -18.52 -2.39
CA TRP A 102 7.28 -17.69 -2.53
C TRP A 102 7.47 -16.71 -1.36
N MET A 103 8.69 -16.69 -0.82
CA MET A 103 9.28 -15.60 -0.02
C MET A 103 10.51 -15.02 -0.71
N GLY A 104 10.96 -13.83 -0.27
CA GLY A 104 12.18 -13.23 -0.81
C GLY A 104 12.05 -12.93 -2.31
N VAL A 105 10.88 -12.45 -2.74
CA VAL A 105 10.60 -12.18 -4.15
C VAL A 105 11.02 -10.77 -4.49
N THR A 106 11.78 -10.59 -5.57
CA THR A 106 12.14 -9.26 -6.03
C THR A 106 11.77 -9.01 -7.49
N TRP A 107 11.09 -7.89 -7.73
CA TRP A 107 10.80 -7.36 -9.06
C TRP A 107 11.58 -6.06 -9.29
N TYR A 108 12.23 -5.96 -10.45
CA TYR A 108 12.99 -4.80 -10.88
C TYR A 108 12.46 -4.23 -12.20
N ASP A 109 12.44 -2.90 -12.31
CA ASP A 109 12.49 -2.19 -13.59
C ASP A 109 11.44 -2.63 -14.63
N CYS A 110 10.19 -2.85 -14.21
CA CYS A 110 9.10 -3.26 -15.09
C CYS A 110 7.78 -2.55 -14.76
N SER A 111 6.84 -2.63 -15.69
CA SER A 111 5.50 -2.09 -15.53
C SER A 111 4.43 -3.18 -15.57
N PHE A 112 3.33 -2.93 -14.87
CA PHE A 112 2.12 -3.71 -14.91
C PHE A 112 0.96 -2.79 -15.28
N ARG A 113 0.18 -3.18 -16.26
CA ARG A 113 -1.02 -2.43 -16.66
C ARG A 113 -2.23 -3.34 -16.71
N SER A 114 -3.33 -2.94 -16.10
CA SER A 114 -4.61 -3.59 -16.34
C SER A 114 -5.51 -2.70 -17.19
N THR A 115 -6.29 -3.35 -18.04
CA THR A 115 -7.40 -2.73 -18.79
C THR A 115 -8.77 -3.15 -18.25
N ASN A 116 -8.78 -3.93 -17.17
CA ASN A 116 -9.97 -4.53 -16.60
C ASN A 116 -10.07 -4.24 -15.10
N LYS A 117 -11.11 -3.52 -14.71
CA LYS A 117 -11.37 -3.14 -13.31
C LYS A 117 -11.71 -4.30 -12.37
N ALA A 118 -11.94 -5.50 -12.90
CA ALA A 118 -12.12 -6.70 -12.10
C ALA A 118 -10.80 -7.44 -11.83
N ALA A 119 -9.72 -7.11 -12.55
CA ALA A 119 -8.42 -7.76 -12.39
C ALA A 119 -7.69 -7.24 -11.15
N ASP A 120 -6.98 -8.14 -10.49
CA ASP A 120 -6.06 -7.79 -9.41
C ASP A 120 -4.61 -8.06 -9.85
N PHE A 121 -3.63 -7.33 -9.34
CA PHE A 121 -2.23 -7.60 -9.68
C PHE A 121 -1.69 -8.83 -8.93
N LEU A 122 -1.81 -8.87 -7.60
CA LEU A 122 -1.28 -9.97 -6.78
C LEU A 122 -2.24 -10.32 -5.66
N HIS A 123 -2.54 -11.62 -5.52
CA HIS A 123 -3.13 -12.19 -4.31
C HIS A 123 -2.06 -12.98 -3.56
N SER A 124 -1.67 -12.51 -2.39
CA SER A 124 -0.77 -13.21 -1.47
C SER A 124 -1.57 -13.78 -0.31
N ASN A 125 -1.90 -15.06 -0.43
CA ASN A 125 -2.65 -15.81 0.57
C ASN A 125 -1.68 -16.60 1.45
N CYS A 126 -1.57 -16.20 2.71
CA CYS A 126 -0.72 -16.85 3.70
C CYS A 126 -1.53 -17.85 4.54
N SER A 127 -1.02 -19.04 4.84
CA SER A 127 -1.54 -20.00 5.84
C SER A 127 -0.77 -19.91 7.18
N ASP A 128 -1.13 -20.75 8.15
CA ASP A 128 -0.46 -20.78 9.47
C ASP A 128 0.95 -21.36 9.47
N ILE A 129 1.32 -22.11 8.43
CA ILE A 129 2.65 -22.74 8.29
C ILE A 129 3.68 -21.85 7.56
N GLY A 130 3.28 -20.62 7.20
CA GLY A 130 4.16 -19.55 6.74
C GLY A 130 4.75 -19.75 5.35
N GLY A 131 5.00 -18.65 4.63
CA GLY A 131 5.64 -18.69 3.33
C GLY A 131 5.63 -17.39 2.55
N ALA A 132 4.57 -16.60 2.68
CA ALA A 132 4.46 -15.35 1.97
C ALA A 132 5.07 -14.17 2.76
N GLN A 133 6.32 -13.82 2.53
CA GLN A 133 6.98 -12.67 3.18
C GLN A 133 8.19 -12.19 2.37
N ASP A 134 8.74 -11.04 2.73
CA ASP A 134 9.95 -10.47 2.12
C ASP A 134 9.77 -10.22 0.60
N TRP A 135 8.82 -9.37 0.26
CA TRP A 135 8.53 -8.98 -1.12
C TRP A 135 9.08 -7.60 -1.42
N ASN A 136 9.88 -7.51 -2.49
CA ASN A 136 10.62 -6.32 -2.85
C ASN A 136 10.24 -5.88 -4.28
N PHE A 137 9.81 -4.64 -4.43
CA PHE A 137 9.56 -4.02 -5.72
C PHE A 137 10.44 -2.78 -5.87
N VAL A 138 11.32 -2.78 -6.87
CA VAL A 138 12.31 -1.74 -7.07
C VAL A 138 12.12 -1.14 -8.45
N ARG A 139 11.83 0.17 -8.51
CA ARG A 139 11.56 0.92 -9.75
C ARG A 139 10.49 0.27 -10.63
N CYS A 140 9.50 -0.37 -10.00
CA CYS A 140 8.33 -0.91 -10.69
C CYS A 140 7.26 0.16 -10.93
N GLU A 141 6.36 -0.09 -11.87
CA GLU A 141 5.21 0.78 -12.14
C GLU A 141 3.90 -0.03 -12.23
N TRP A 142 2.83 0.47 -11.62
CA TRP A 142 1.47 -0.01 -11.86
C TRP A 142 0.65 1.11 -12.50
N ARG A 143 -0.15 0.76 -13.51
CA ARG A 143 -1.00 1.71 -14.23
C ARG A 143 -2.29 1.08 -14.77
N GLY A 144 -3.18 1.90 -15.33
CA GLY A 144 -4.43 1.44 -15.91
C GLY A 144 -5.56 1.35 -14.88
N THR A 145 -6.46 0.38 -15.02
CA THR A 145 -7.62 0.21 -14.13
C THR A 145 -7.61 -1.17 -13.51
N TRP A 146 -7.60 -1.25 -12.18
CA TRP A 146 -7.53 -2.49 -11.40
C TRP A 146 -8.70 -2.58 -10.42
N GLY A 147 -9.06 -3.79 -10.02
CA GLY A 147 -9.86 -4.02 -8.82
C GLY A 147 -9.05 -3.70 -7.58
N ASN A 148 -7.88 -4.33 -7.50
CA ASN A 148 -6.87 -4.17 -6.47
C ASN A 148 -5.46 -4.27 -7.08
N GLY A 149 -4.47 -3.66 -6.45
CA GLY A 149 -3.08 -3.96 -6.78
C GLY A 149 -2.66 -5.27 -6.12
N ILE A 150 -2.33 -5.22 -4.85
CA ILE A 150 -1.84 -6.31 -4.01
C ILE A 150 -2.87 -6.53 -2.91
N VAL A 151 -3.32 -7.77 -2.76
CA VAL A 151 -4.22 -8.22 -1.69
C VAL A 151 -3.45 -9.21 -0.82
N LEU A 152 -3.33 -8.90 0.47
CA LEU A 152 -2.72 -9.75 1.48
C LEU A 152 -3.82 -10.33 2.36
N ASP A 153 -3.95 -11.65 2.37
CA ASP A 153 -5.04 -12.31 3.09
C ASP A 153 -4.66 -13.74 3.50
N GLY A 154 -5.60 -14.46 4.11
CA GLY A 154 -5.46 -15.86 4.49
C GLY A 154 -6.59 -16.35 5.41
N PRO A 155 -6.59 -17.64 5.79
CA PRO A 155 -7.52 -18.17 6.78
C PRO A 155 -7.33 -17.51 8.16
N ARG A 156 -8.22 -17.84 9.10
CA ARG A 156 -8.32 -17.24 10.45
C ARG A 156 -7.01 -17.21 11.25
N ASN A 157 -6.12 -18.16 11.02
CA ASN A 157 -4.83 -18.35 11.70
C ASN A 157 -3.64 -17.82 10.88
N SER A 158 -3.88 -17.17 9.75
CA SER A 158 -2.85 -16.58 8.90
C SER A 158 -2.10 -15.45 9.61
N ASN A 159 -0.79 -15.53 9.64
CA ASN A 159 0.09 -14.59 10.35
C ASN A 159 1.40 -14.28 9.61
N CYS A 160 1.48 -14.61 8.32
CA CYS A 160 2.54 -14.21 7.40
C CYS A 160 1.96 -13.34 6.27
N ASN A 161 2.79 -12.64 5.50
CA ASN A 161 2.53 -11.45 4.66
C ASN A 161 3.20 -10.19 5.24
N SER A 162 4.37 -10.38 5.82
CA SER A 162 5.19 -9.30 6.37
C SER A 162 6.34 -8.93 5.44
N GLU A 163 6.98 -7.80 5.71
CA GLU A 163 8.23 -7.38 5.08
C GLU A 163 8.04 -7.06 3.59
N TRP A 164 7.24 -6.04 3.31
CA TRP A 164 7.01 -5.56 1.95
C TRP A 164 7.75 -4.25 1.72
N VAL A 165 8.56 -4.20 0.66
CA VAL A 165 9.39 -3.05 0.31
C VAL A 165 9.05 -2.56 -1.08
N PHE A 166 8.79 -1.26 -1.19
CA PHE A 166 8.56 -0.55 -2.44
C PHE A 166 9.56 0.60 -2.54
N ASP A 167 10.49 0.52 -3.48
CA ASP A 167 11.58 1.49 -3.65
C ASP A 167 11.47 2.17 -5.02
N ARG A 168 11.29 3.49 -5.03
CA ARG A 168 11.18 4.33 -6.25
C ARG A 168 10.11 3.84 -7.23
N CYS A 169 9.05 3.26 -6.69
CA CYS A 169 7.93 2.74 -7.45
C CYS A 169 7.00 3.86 -7.93
N THR A 170 6.23 3.57 -8.96
CA THR A 170 5.18 4.47 -9.45
C THR A 170 3.85 3.73 -9.47
N VAL A 171 2.85 4.26 -8.78
CA VAL A 171 1.51 3.69 -8.77
C VAL A 171 0.56 4.71 -9.33
N THR A 172 -0.08 4.39 -10.46
CA THR A 172 -0.94 5.32 -11.19
C THR A 172 -2.25 4.65 -11.61
N GLY A 173 -3.20 5.45 -12.06
CA GLY A 173 -4.44 4.95 -12.67
C GLY A 173 -5.61 4.89 -11.68
N SER A 174 -6.44 3.86 -11.78
CA SER A 174 -7.68 3.75 -11.00
C SER A 174 -7.81 2.40 -10.32
N TYR A 175 -8.30 2.41 -9.08
CA TYR A 175 -8.50 1.21 -8.26
C TYR A 175 -9.92 1.19 -7.69
N GLU A 176 -10.67 0.11 -7.96
CA GLU A 176 -12.02 -0.03 -7.41
C GLU A 176 -11.99 -0.04 -5.88
N ASN A 177 -11.00 -0.72 -5.28
CA ASN A 177 -10.78 -0.72 -3.84
C ASN A 177 -9.45 -0.05 -3.49
N ALA A 178 -8.34 -0.80 -3.47
CA ALA A 178 -7.04 -0.30 -3.04
C ALA A 178 -5.87 -0.85 -3.85
N TRP A 179 -4.78 -0.09 -3.96
CA TRP A 179 -3.55 -0.61 -4.52
C TRP A 179 -2.87 -1.61 -3.60
N LEU A 180 -2.74 -1.36 -2.29
CA LEU A 180 -2.29 -2.37 -1.32
C LEU A 180 -3.37 -2.55 -0.27
N TRP A 181 -3.95 -3.75 -0.18
CA TRP A 181 -4.96 -4.12 0.80
C TRP A 181 -4.45 -5.24 1.70
N SER A 182 -4.11 -4.89 2.95
CA SER A 182 -3.74 -5.84 3.98
C SER A 182 -4.92 -6.26 4.83
N GLY A 183 -5.03 -7.57 5.07
CA GLY A 183 -5.94 -8.12 6.06
C GLY A 183 -7.39 -8.16 5.62
N ARG A 184 -7.64 -8.45 4.33
CA ARG A 184 -8.96 -8.31 3.72
C ARG A 184 -10.06 -9.10 4.44
N SER A 185 -9.77 -10.31 4.93
CA SER A 185 -10.74 -11.10 5.69
C SER A 185 -10.97 -10.58 7.11
N GLY A 186 -10.12 -9.68 7.61
CA GLY A 186 -10.30 -9.01 8.90
C GLY A 186 -10.02 -9.89 10.13
N TYR A 187 -9.35 -11.04 9.95
CA TYR A 187 -9.10 -11.96 11.05
C TYR A 187 -8.00 -11.44 12.00
N PRO A 188 -8.14 -11.59 13.33
CA PRO A 188 -7.16 -11.06 14.28
C PRO A 188 -5.71 -11.52 14.06
N ALA A 189 -5.46 -12.78 13.66
CA ALA A 189 -4.11 -13.29 13.42
C ALA A 189 -3.35 -12.50 12.32
N GLN A 190 -4.10 -11.88 11.40
CA GLN A 190 -3.55 -11.08 10.30
C GLN A 190 -2.96 -9.75 10.77
N ASP A 191 -3.11 -9.40 12.05
CA ASP A 191 -2.35 -8.30 12.66
C ASP A 191 -0.83 -8.55 12.66
N GLN A 192 -0.40 -9.79 12.41
CA GLN A 192 1.00 -10.11 12.18
C GLN A 192 1.47 -9.82 10.75
N PHE A 193 0.63 -9.31 9.84
CA PHE A 193 1.06 -8.78 8.56
C PHE A 193 1.72 -7.43 8.80
N LEU A 194 3.04 -7.40 8.91
CA LEU A 194 3.78 -6.27 9.48
C LEU A 194 4.94 -5.82 8.58
N ASN A 195 5.42 -4.60 8.84
CA ASN A 195 6.65 -4.05 8.27
C ASN A 195 6.54 -3.78 6.77
N PHE A 196 5.90 -2.65 6.45
CA PHE A 196 5.75 -2.13 5.09
C PHE A 196 6.64 -0.90 4.94
N SER A 197 7.48 -0.87 3.90
CA SER A 197 8.37 0.26 3.61
C SER A 197 8.13 0.78 2.20
N LEU A 198 7.76 2.05 2.09
CA LEU A 198 7.61 2.77 0.84
C LEU A 198 8.62 3.92 0.80
N ARG A 199 9.53 3.91 -0.16
CA ARG A 199 10.62 4.88 -0.28
C ARG A 199 10.60 5.55 -1.65
N ASP A 200 10.56 6.88 -1.67
CA ASP A 200 10.61 7.71 -2.88
C ASP A 200 9.58 7.30 -3.96
N CYS A 201 8.42 6.83 -3.51
CA CYS A 201 7.37 6.36 -4.40
C CYS A 201 6.53 7.52 -4.94
N LYS A 202 6.10 7.41 -6.20
CA LYS A 202 5.10 8.30 -6.80
C LYS A 202 3.74 7.61 -6.81
N VAL A 203 2.73 8.27 -6.29
CA VAL A 203 1.38 7.71 -6.15
C VAL A 203 0.39 8.69 -6.76
N GLU A 204 -0.16 8.39 -7.93
CA GLU A 204 -0.96 9.34 -8.74
C GLU A 204 -2.24 8.65 -9.25
N TYR A 205 -3.33 8.72 -8.47
CA TYR A 205 -4.57 8.07 -8.86
C TYR A 205 -5.58 9.02 -9.47
N GLN A 206 -6.32 8.51 -10.44
CA GLN A 206 -7.60 9.08 -10.82
C GLN A 206 -8.62 8.84 -9.71
N TYR A 207 -8.70 7.61 -9.17
CA TYR A 207 -9.49 7.32 -7.98
C TYR A 207 -9.09 6.00 -7.31
N GLY A 208 -9.46 5.84 -6.04
CA GLY A 208 -9.18 4.62 -5.25
C GLY A 208 -8.54 4.91 -3.88
N THR A 209 -8.06 3.86 -3.23
CA THR A 209 -7.23 3.96 -2.02
C THR A 209 -5.79 3.49 -2.31
N ALA A 210 -4.75 4.23 -1.91
CA ALA A 210 -3.37 3.72 -2.09
C ALA A 210 -3.10 2.54 -1.17
N LEU A 211 -3.26 2.78 0.13
CA LEU A 211 -2.92 1.87 1.20
C LEU A 211 -4.17 1.64 2.05
N ARG A 212 -4.64 0.40 2.12
CA ARG A 212 -5.75 -0.02 2.97
C ARG A 212 -5.30 -1.14 3.90
N PHE A 213 -5.42 -0.91 5.20
CA PHE A 213 -5.03 -1.86 6.23
C PHE A 213 -6.25 -2.10 7.12
N ASP A 214 -6.94 -3.21 6.89
CA ASP A 214 -8.03 -3.68 7.75
C ASP A 214 -7.47 -4.53 8.91
N LYS A 215 -6.34 -5.19 8.67
CA LYS A 215 -5.44 -5.85 9.64
C LYS A 215 -3.99 -5.66 9.25
N GLY A 216 -3.11 -5.86 10.23
CA GLY A 216 -1.67 -5.66 10.07
C GLY A 216 -1.27 -4.21 10.32
N GLY A 217 -0.01 -3.88 10.04
CA GLY A 217 0.49 -2.52 10.21
C GLY A 217 2.00 -2.41 10.26
N SER A 218 2.53 -1.49 11.07
CA SER A 218 3.94 -1.07 11.06
C SER A 218 4.37 -0.62 9.66
N ILE A 219 3.91 0.57 9.29
CA ILE A 219 4.08 1.16 7.95
C ILE A 219 5.04 2.35 8.05
N ALA A 220 6.04 2.38 7.17
CA ALA A 220 6.97 3.50 6.99
C ALA A 220 6.92 4.00 5.55
N ILE A 221 6.64 5.30 5.39
CA ILE A 221 6.60 6.01 4.11
C ILE A 221 7.62 7.15 4.20
N SER A 222 8.53 7.24 3.22
CA SER A 222 9.51 8.32 3.14
C SER A 222 9.63 8.87 1.72
N GLY A 223 9.48 10.18 1.59
CA GLY A 223 9.65 10.89 0.33
C GLY A 223 8.57 10.59 -0.72
N GLY A 224 8.72 11.23 -1.87
CA GLY A 224 7.85 11.01 -3.02
C GLY A 224 6.75 12.05 -3.19
N SER A 225 5.90 11.82 -4.20
CA SER A 225 4.82 12.72 -4.61
C SER A 225 3.53 11.95 -4.73
N TRP A 226 2.51 12.37 -3.98
CA TRP A 226 1.24 11.66 -3.81
C TRP A 226 0.10 12.57 -4.25
N ILE A 227 -0.58 12.23 -5.35
CA ILE A 227 -1.59 13.05 -6.01
C ILE A 227 -2.88 12.24 -6.21
N LEU A 228 -4.01 12.80 -5.79
CA LEU A 228 -5.34 12.29 -6.14
C LEU A 228 -5.96 13.27 -7.13
N GLU A 229 -6.16 12.82 -8.37
CA GLU A 229 -6.48 13.68 -9.51
C GLU A 229 -7.98 13.75 -9.84
N GLY A 230 -8.66 12.60 -9.89
CA GLY A 230 -10.00 12.45 -10.43
C GLY A 230 -11.09 12.38 -9.36
N THR A 231 -12.18 11.67 -9.63
CA THR A 231 -13.24 11.40 -8.64
C THR A 231 -13.74 9.98 -8.86
N ARG A 232 -14.13 9.29 -7.78
CA ARG A 232 -14.71 7.96 -7.92
C ARG A 232 -16.04 8.04 -8.68
N PRO A 233 -16.32 7.12 -9.61
CA PRO A 233 -17.62 7.06 -10.29
C PRO A 233 -18.82 6.86 -9.35
N ASP A 234 -18.60 6.23 -8.20
CA ASP A 234 -19.62 5.98 -7.17
C ASP A 234 -19.82 7.16 -6.19
N GLY A 235 -19.06 8.24 -6.35
CA GLY A 235 -19.09 9.41 -5.47
C GLY A 235 -18.45 9.19 -4.09
N ALA A 236 -17.89 8.01 -3.81
CA ALA A 236 -17.16 7.78 -2.57
C ALA A 236 -15.82 8.54 -2.56
N ARG A 237 -15.19 8.63 -1.39
CA ARG A 237 -13.90 9.31 -1.23
C ARG A 237 -12.73 8.46 -1.74
N SER A 238 -11.79 9.11 -2.42
CA SER A 238 -10.46 8.57 -2.71
C SER A 238 -9.51 8.92 -1.57
N ARG A 239 -8.57 8.02 -1.26
CA ARG A 239 -7.68 8.16 -0.10
C ARG A 239 -6.26 7.77 -0.44
N PHE A 240 -5.27 8.41 0.17
CA PHE A 240 -3.93 7.82 0.18
C PHE A 240 -3.85 6.68 1.19
N ILE A 241 -4.34 6.91 2.41
CA ILE A 241 -4.20 5.95 3.51
C ILE A 241 -5.56 5.69 4.15
N GLN A 242 -5.90 4.42 4.30
CA GLN A 242 -7.07 3.95 5.03
C GLN A 242 -6.62 2.89 6.06
N LEU A 243 -6.72 3.24 7.33
CA LEU A 243 -6.41 2.34 8.45
C LEU A 243 -7.73 1.94 9.09
N ALA A 244 -8.30 0.82 8.67
CA ALA A 244 -9.60 0.35 9.12
C ALA A 244 -9.45 -0.74 10.20
N GLY A 245 -10.58 -1.14 10.77
CA GLY A 245 -10.61 -2.08 11.90
C GLY A 245 -10.39 -1.35 13.22
N GLY A 246 -11.38 -1.38 14.11
CA GLY A 246 -11.27 -0.73 15.43
C GLY A 246 -10.61 -1.59 16.51
N SER A 247 -10.36 -2.88 16.22
CA SER A 247 -9.76 -3.85 17.14
C SER A 247 -8.53 -4.43 16.48
N HIS A 248 -7.39 -4.32 17.16
CA HIS A 248 -6.10 -4.85 16.73
C HIS A 248 -5.32 -5.39 17.92
N TYR A 249 -4.36 -6.27 17.67
CA TYR A 249 -3.36 -6.64 18.68
C TYR A 249 -2.40 -5.49 18.99
N ASP A 250 -1.71 -5.58 20.12
CA ASP A 250 -0.77 -4.57 20.58
C ASP A 250 0.42 -4.41 19.62
N SER A 251 0.97 -3.20 19.55
CA SER A 251 2.20 -2.86 18.81
C SER A 251 2.13 -2.99 17.27
N VAL A 252 0.98 -3.29 16.68
CA VAL A 252 0.83 -3.39 15.21
C VAL A 252 0.40 -2.07 14.56
N GLN A 253 -0.30 -1.22 15.31
CA GLN A 253 -0.94 0.00 14.81
C GLN A 253 0.05 1.19 14.71
N LYS A 254 1.09 1.06 13.88
CA LYS A 254 2.10 2.10 13.67
C LYS A 254 2.13 2.59 12.23
N LEU A 255 2.13 3.91 12.05
CA LEU A 255 2.34 4.58 10.77
C LEU A 255 3.34 5.73 10.95
N ALA A 256 4.39 5.76 10.14
CA ALA A 256 5.32 6.88 10.05
C ALA A 256 5.39 7.35 8.59
N VAL A 257 5.11 8.63 8.37
CA VAL A 257 5.13 9.29 7.07
C VAL A 257 6.09 10.47 7.14
N ARG A 258 7.07 10.52 6.25
CA ARG A 258 8.11 11.55 6.24
C ARG A 258 8.33 12.16 4.87
N ASP A 259 8.46 13.48 4.81
CA ASP A 259 8.89 14.23 3.63
C ASP A 259 8.02 13.96 2.38
N VAL A 260 6.73 13.68 2.57
CA VAL A 260 5.78 13.43 1.48
C VAL A 260 5.04 14.71 1.13
N ARG A 261 5.02 15.05 -0.18
CA ARG A 261 4.10 16.06 -0.71
C ARG A 261 2.81 15.39 -1.19
N PHE A 262 1.69 15.79 -0.61
CA PHE A 262 0.35 15.38 -0.97
C PHE A 262 -0.36 16.47 -1.80
N GLU A 263 -1.19 16.05 -2.75
CA GLU A 263 -2.00 16.96 -3.57
C GLU A 263 -3.44 16.43 -3.68
N LEU A 264 -4.35 17.12 -2.98
CA LEU A 264 -5.78 16.81 -2.94
C LEU A 264 -6.53 17.72 -3.92
N ARG A 265 -7.00 17.18 -5.05
CA ARG A 265 -7.65 17.98 -6.12
C ARG A 265 -9.16 18.25 -5.99
N ASN A 266 -9.85 17.69 -4.99
CA ASN A 266 -11.26 18.02 -4.73
C ASN A 266 -11.71 17.60 -3.32
N VAL A 267 -12.92 18.00 -2.92
CA VAL A 267 -13.51 17.76 -1.57
C VAL A 267 -13.67 16.29 -1.18
N THR A 268 -13.61 15.36 -2.13
CA THR A 268 -13.74 13.91 -1.87
C THR A 268 -12.39 13.23 -1.66
N HIS A 269 -11.28 13.97 -1.68
CA HIS A 269 -9.93 13.45 -1.48
C HIS A 269 -9.48 13.59 -0.03
N GLN A 270 -8.79 12.56 0.46
CA GLN A 270 -8.22 12.55 1.81
C GLN A 270 -6.79 12.01 1.81
N VAL A 271 -5.95 12.56 2.68
CA VAL A 271 -4.65 11.97 3.01
C VAL A 271 -4.85 10.69 3.79
N ILE A 272 -5.63 10.75 4.88
CA ILE A 272 -5.82 9.62 5.77
C ILE A 272 -7.23 9.56 6.33
N ASN A 273 -7.75 8.34 6.43
CA ASN A 273 -8.90 7.98 7.26
C ASN A 273 -8.50 6.81 8.16
N SER A 274 -8.52 7.00 9.48
CA SER A 274 -8.02 6.01 10.45
C SER A 274 -9.04 5.71 11.54
N ALA A 275 -9.26 4.42 11.80
CA ALA A 275 -10.04 3.87 12.90
C ALA A 275 -9.17 3.06 13.89
N TRP A 276 -7.85 3.07 13.72
CA TRP A 276 -6.91 2.47 14.66
C TRP A 276 -6.90 3.23 15.99
N SER A 277 -7.32 2.56 17.07
CA SER A 277 -7.56 3.23 18.35
C SER A 277 -6.39 3.26 19.32
N ASP A 278 -5.44 2.33 19.18
CA ASP A 278 -4.22 2.29 19.99
C ASP A 278 -3.00 2.58 19.11
N SER A 279 -3.20 3.52 18.18
CA SER A 279 -2.25 3.82 17.13
C SER A 279 -1.10 4.72 17.57
N GLN A 280 0.04 4.59 16.89
CA GLN A 280 1.08 5.61 16.84
C GLN A 280 1.24 6.07 15.38
N ILE A 281 0.61 7.20 15.05
CA ILE A 281 0.63 7.79 13.71
C ILE A 281 1.48 9.07 13.75
N VAL A 282 2.50 9.15 12.89
CA VAL A 282 3.39 10.31 12.80
C VAL A 282 3.51 10.78 11.35
N PHE A 283 3.28 12.06 11.13
CA PHE A 283 3.62 12.79 9.93
C PHE A 283 4.73 13.80 10.28
N ASP A 284 5.81 13.80 9.52
CA ASP A 284 6.99 14.65 9.75
C ASP A 284 7.44 15.27 8.41
N GLY A 285 7.56 16.60 8.34
CA GLY A 285 7.99 17.30 7.13
C GLY A 285 7.04 17.14 5.94
N CYS A 286 5.76 16.84 6.17
CA CYS A 286 4.79 16.61 5.09
C CYS A 286 4.11 17.92 4.65
N ASP A 287 3.76 18.03 3.37
CA ASP A 287 3.06 19.18 2.81
C ASP A 287 1.86 18.72 1.97
N ASP A 288 0.64 19.10 2.38
CA ASP A 288 -0.58 18.85 1.61
C ASP A 288 -1.23 20.14 1.07
N THR A 289 -0.50 21.27 1.10
CA THR A 289 -0.98 22.61 0.73
C THR A 289 -0.86 22.95 -0.74
N ALA A 290 -0.44 21.98 -1.57
CA ALA A 290 -0.21 22.15 -3.01
C ALA A 290 -1.35 22.88 -3.74
N LEU A 291 -2.61 22.58 -3.37
CA LEU A 291 -3.81 23.23 -3.90
C LEU A 291 -4.57 24.03 -2.84
N GLY A 292 -3.92 24.45 -1.78
CA GLY A 292 -4.55 25.22 -0.71
C GLY A 292 -5.08 26.60 -1.14
N PHE A 293 -4.73 27.08 -2.34
CA PHE A 293 -5.29 28.29 -2.94
C PHE A 293 -6.65 28.08 -3.63
N GLU A 294 -7.03 26.82 -3.89
CA GLU A 294 -8.29 26.50 -4.56
C GLU A 294 -9.51 26.73 -3.64
N ALA A 295 -10.65 27.10 -4.23
CA ALA A 295 -11.86 27.45 -3.49
C ALA A 295 -12.41 26.29 -2.65
N PHE A 296 -12.23 25.04 -3.09
CA PHE A 296 -12.69 23.86 -2.37
C PHE A 296 -11.84 23.54 -1.13
N SER A 297 -10.61 24.07 -1.05
CA SER A 297 -9.60 23.60 -0.10
C SER A 297 -9.97 23.89 1.34
N ALA A 298 -10.71 24.97 1.62
CA ALA A 298 -11.21 25.26 2.96
C ALA A 298 -12.26 24.24 3.47
N ALA A 299 -12.97 23.57 2.55
CA ALA A 299 -14.01 22.60 2.86
C ALA A 299 -13.49 21.15 2.95
N LEU A 300 -12.22 20.89 2.58
CA LEU A 300 -11.61 19.58 2.67
C LEU A 300 -11.63 19.03 4.11
N ILE A 301 -11.91 17.74 4.24
CA ILE A 301 -11.54 16.94 5.42
C ILE A 301 -10.35 16.09 5.00
N ALA A 302 -9.16 16.70 5.05
CA ALA A 302 -7.92 16.10 4.54
C ALA A 302 -7.47 14.92 5.41
N HIS A 303 -7.68 15.01 6.73
CA HIS A 303 -7.29 13.98 7.70
C HIS A 303 -8.47 13.66 8.62
N GLU A 304 -8.74 12.39 8.83
CA GLU A 304 -9.89 11.93 9.60
C GLU A 304 -9.53 10.75 10.51
N TYR A 305 -9.95 10.85 11.77
CA TYR A 305 -9.60 9.92 12.83
C TYR A 305 -10.83 9.55 13.66
N THR A 306 -11.01 8.25 13.92
CA THR A 306 -12.00 7.71 14.84
C THR A 306 -11.29 7.06 16.01
N ASP A 307 -11.59 7.53 17.22
CA ASP A 307 -11.01 7.07 18.49
C ASP A 307 -9.48 6.94 18.48
N PRO A 308 -8.73 7.91 17.93
CA PRO A 308 -7.31 7.73 17.69
C PRO A 308 -6.51 7.49 18.98
N GLY A 309 -5.42 6.75 18.83
CA GLY A 309 -4.34 6.71 19.81
C GLY A 309 -3.55 8.04 19.78
N ILE A 310 -2.26 7.96 19.51
CA ILE A 310 -1.39 9.12 19.34
C ILE A 310 -1.27 9.47 17.86
N VAL A 311 -1.59 10.71 17.51
CA VAL A 311 -1.33 11.30 16.19
C VAL A 311 -0.40 12.50 16.36
N SER A 312 0.73 12.52 15.66
CA SER A 312 1.70 13.62 15.70
C SER A 312 1.97 14.16 14.31
N TYR A 313 1.82 15.47 14.14
CA TYR A 313 2.28 16.23 12.98
C TYR A 313 3.46 17.09 13.42
N ARG A 314 4.53 17.10 12.62
CA ARG A 314 5.78 17.80 12.91
C ARG A 314 6.28 18.48 11.65
N ASN A 315 6.60 19.77 11.71
CA ASN A 315 7.15 20.51 10.59
C ASN A 315 6.28 20.42 9.32
N CYS A 316 4.95 20.32 9.47
CA CYS A 316 4.04 20.10 8.35
C CYS A 316 3.39 21.39 7.85
N ALA A 317 3.09 21.43 6.55
CA ALA A 317 2.17 22.40 5.97
C ALA A 317 0.83 21.71 5.67
N LEU A 318 -0.26 22.23 6.24
CA LEU A 318 -1.56 21.56 6.31
C LEU A 318 -2.70 22.34 5.65
N VAL A 319 -3.58 21.64 4.94
CA VAL A 319 -4.73 22.15 4.18
C VAL A 319 -6.05 21.67 4.78
N GLY A 320 -7.14 22.41 4.54
CA GLY A 320 -8.47 21.96 4.93
C GLY A 320 -8.66 21.81 6.44
N LYS A 321 -9.40 20.77 6.83
CA LYS A 321 -9.75 20.45 8.22
C LYS A 321 -9.25 19.06 8.61
N HIS A 322 -9.00 18.90 9.90
CA HIS A 322 -8.71 17.62 10.51
C HIS A 322 -9.91 17.22 11.39
N ALA A 323 -10.52 16.08 11.07
CA ALA A 323 -11.70 15.57 11.76
C ALA A 323 -11.33 14.51 12.78
N TYR A 324 -11.90 14.65 13.98
CA TYR A 324 -11.72 13.76 15.12
C TYR A 324 -13.09 13.33 15.64
N HIS A 325 -13.36 12.04 15.52
CA HIS A 325 -14.59 11.40 15.97
C HIS A 325 -14.28 10.58 17.20
N GLN A 326 -15.06 10.81 18.26
CA GLN A 326 -14.94 10.07 19.48
C GLN A 326 -16.23 9.31 19.76
N THR A 327 -16.12 7.98 19.74
CA THR A 327 -17.21 7.04 20.00
C THR A 327 -16.98 6.24 21.28
N LYS A 328 -15.73 6.21 21.79
CA LYS A 328 -15.37 5.59 23.06
C LYS A 328 -14.39 6.44 23.86
N GLN A 329 -14.34 6.20 25.17
CA GLN A 329 -13.36 6.87 26.04
C GLN A 329 -11.93 6.48 25.61
N PRO A 330 -10.96 7.41 25.69
CA PRO A 330 -9.60 7.11 25.27
C PRO A 330 -9.01 6.00 26.16
N GLY A 331 -8.44 4.97 25.54
CA GLY A 331 -7.85 3.85 26.27
C GLY A 331 -6.53 4.18 26.98
N ARG A 332 -5.89 5.30 26.62
CA ARG A 332 -4.56 5.69 27.12
C ARG A 332 -4.46 7.18 27.41
N SER A 333 -3.81 7.52 28.52
CA SER A 333 -3.38 8.90 28.80
C SER A 333 -2.45 9.40 27.69
N GLY A 334 -2.78 10.54 27.08
CA GLY A 334 -2.03 11.11 25.96
C GLY A 334 -2.53 10.71 24.57
N SER A 335 -3.62 9.95 24.46
CA SER A 335 -4.35 9.81 23.18
C SER A 335 -4.86 11.17 22.73
N GLY A 336 -4.73 11.44 21.43
CA GLY A 336 -5.02 12.73 20.85
C GLY A 336 -4.14 13.09 19.67
N ALA A 337 -4.20 14.35 19.27
CA ALA A 337 -3.41 14.90 18.19
C ALA A 337 -2.46 15.98 18.70
N ARG A 338 -1.23 15.97 18.21
CA ARG A 338 -0.24 17.01 18.49
C ARG A 338 0.29 17.58 17.18
N TYR A 339 0.30 18.89 17.08
CA TYR A 339 0.90 19.66 16.00
C TYR A 339 2.12 20.39 16.57
N ILE A 340 3.26 20.23 15.91
CA ILE A 340 4.54 20.79 16.33
C ILE A 340 5.14 21.48 15.12
N ASP A 341 5.45 22.77 15.22
CA ASP A 341 6.04 23.56 14.13
C ASP A 341 5.24 23.45 12.82
N CYS A 342 3.91 23.38 12.91
CA CYS A 342 3.05 23.22 11.75
C CYS A 342 2.47 24.57 11.28
N THR A 343 2.09 24.63 9.99
CA THR A 343 1.36 25.77 9.42
C THR A 343 0.07 25.32 8.76
N ARG A 344 -0.99 26.13 8.84
CA ARG A 344 -2.29 25.85 8.20
C ARG A 344 -2.64 26.90 7.16
N LYS A 345 -3.02 26.43 5.98
CA LYS A 345 -3.28 27.32 4.84
C LYS A 345 -4.65 28.01 4.92
N ASN A 346 -5.74 27.24 5.03
CA ASN A 346 -7.11 27.73 4.88
C ASN A 346 -7.80 28.05 6.21
N ASN A 347 -7.71 27.14 7.17
CA ASN A 347 -8.40 27.25 8.46
C ASN A 347 -7.37 27.63 9.55
N ARG A 348 -7.18 28.93 9.75
CA ARG A 348 -6.12 29.48 10.63
C ARG A 348 -6.52 29.66 12.09
N THR A 349 -7.54 28.94 12.55
CA THR A 349 -7.91 28.90 13.96
C THR A 349 -8.27 27.49 14.37
N ASN A 350 -8.08 27.17 15.65
CA ASN A 350 -8.46 25.85 16.19
C ASN A 350 -9.91 25.48 15.89
N ALA A 351 -10.83 26.44 16.07
CA ALA A 351 -12.26 26.23 15.84
C ALA A 351 -12.62 25.96 14.37
N THR A 352 -11.83 26.44 13.42
CA THR A 352 -12.09 26.23 11.98
C THR A 352 -11.33 25.05 11.42
N PHE A 353 -10.15 24.75 11.97
CA PHE A 353 -9.26 23.67 11.52
C PHE A 353 -9.68 22.31 12.07
N ILE A 354 -10.07 22.25 13.34
CA ILE A 354 -10.44 21.00 14.00
C ILE A 354 -11.95 20.82 13.97
N ALA A 355 -12.40 19.76 13.30
CA ALA A 355 -13.77 19.29 13.38
C ALA A 355 -13.86 18.17 14.43
N ARG A 356 -14.55 18.42 15.55
CA ARG A 356 -14.75 17.40 16.60
C ARG A 356 -16.18 16.91 16.59
N THR A 357 -16.35 15.59 16.68
CA THR A 357 -17.64 14.97 16.95
C THR A 357 -17.48 14.03 18.14
N VAL A 358 -18.33 14.19 19.15
CA VAL A 358 -18.39 13.29 20.32
C VAL A 358 -19.73 12.58 20.34
N ALA A 359 -19.74 11.29 20.66
CA ALA A 359 -20.98 10.54 20.79
C ALA A 359 -21.86 11.09 21.95
N PRO A 360 -23.19 10.95 21.87
CA PRO A 360 -24.10 11.39 22.94
C PRO A 360 -23.71 10.79 24.29
N GLY A 361 -23.69 11.62 25.34
CA GLY A 361 -23.34 11.20 26.70
C GLY A 361 -21.83 11.14 27.00
N MET A 362 -20.97 11.50 26.04
CA MET A 362 -19.53 11.64 26.28
C MET A 362 -19.14 13.06 26.65
N SER A 363 -18.17 13.20 27.56
CA SER A 363 -17.58 14.49 27.90
C SER A 363 -16.81 15.08 26.71
N PRO A 364 -16.93 16.38 26.39
CA PRO A 364 -16.26 17.04 25.26
C PRO A 364 -14.72 16.99 25.27
N GLY A 365 -14.10 16.52 26.36
CA GLY A 365 -12.65 16.56 26.57
C GLY A 365 -11.84 15.44 25.90
N GLY A 366 -12.46 14.54 25.15
CA GLY A 366 -11.84 13.23 24.92
C GLY A 366 -10.92 13.07 23.70
N VAL A 367 -10.68 14.12 22.90
CA VAL A 367 -9.50 14.19 22.04
C VAL A 367 -8.66 15.39 22.46
N HIS A 368 -7.54 15.12 23.12
CA HIS A 368 -6.59 16.18 23.45
C HIS A 368 -5.93 16.65 22.15
N VAL A 369 -6.06 17.93 21.84
CA VAL A 369 -5.33 18.52 20.72
C VAL A 369 -4.37 19.55 21.27
N GLN A 370 -3.09 19.39 20.96
CA GLN A 370 -2.02 20.26 21.42
C GLN A 370 -1.32 20.92 20.22
N TYR A 371 -1.01 22.20 20.36
CA TYR A 371 -0.24 23.01 19.42
C TYR A 371 1.05 23.45 20.11
N VAL A 372 2.18 23.30 19.43
CA VAL A 372 3.51 23.61 19.98
C VAL A 372 4.32 24.33 18.91
N ASP A 373 4.69 25.57 19.20
CA ASP A 373 5.57 26.39 18.35
C ASP A 373 5.08 26.55 16.90
N ASP A 374 3.76 26.51 16.69
CA ASP A 374 3.18 26.60 15.35
C ASP A 374 3.46 27.96 14.71
N GLY A 375 4.12 27.94 13.54
CA GLY A 375 4.57 29.13 12.82
C GLY A 375 3.46 30.01 12.26
N ASP A 376 2.20 29.57 12.35
CA ASP A 376 1.02 30.36 11.98
C ASP A 376 0.36 31.09 13.17
N GLY A 377 0.91 30.96 14.38
CA GLY A 377 0.47 31.69 15.57
C GLY A 377 -0.82 31.17 16.20
N ILE A 378 -1.23 29.94 15.88
CA ILE A 378 -2.39 29.30 16.49
C ILE A 378 -1.99 28.72 17.85
N ALA A 379 -2.62 29.22 18.91
CA ALA A 379 -2.57 28.69 20.28
C ALA A 379 -3.87 27.93 20.62
#